data_AF-A0A2G6E0X8-F1
#
_entry.id   AF-A0A2G6E0X8-F1
#
_cell.length_a   1.000
_cell.length_b   1.000
_cell.length_c   1.000
_cell.angle_alpha   90.00
_cell.angle_beta   90.00
_cell.angle_gamma   90.00
#
_symmetry.space_group_name_H-M   'P 1'
#
loop_
_entity.id
_entity.type
_entity.pdbx_description
1 polymer ?
#
loop_
_entity_poly.entity_id
_entity_poly.type
_entity_poly.pdbx_seq_one_letter_code
_entity_poly.pdbx_strand_id
1 'polypeptide(L)' 'MRLTKQTDFALRTLMYLAKQAQGRRVFAQEIAEAYDMPINHLTKIVHKLSLLGYINTYRGR' A
#
# COMPACT_ATOMS: atom_id res chain seq x y z
N MET A 1 -3.12 -15.76 15.80
CA MET A 1 -2.92 -14.61 14.88
C MET A 1 -3.83 -13.47 15.29
N ARG A 2 -3.32 -12.24 15.42
CA ARG A 2 -4.15 -11.05 15.72
C ARG A 2 -4.23 -10.18 14.48
N LEU A 3 -5.38 -10.20 13.80
CA LEU A 3 -5.64 -9.32 12.67
C LEU A 3 -5.92 -7.92 13.21
N THR A 4 -4.98 -7.01 13.02
CA THR A 4 -5.14 -5.59 13.38
C THR A 4 -5.66 -4.80 12.19
N LYS A 5 -6.17 -3.59 12.41
CA LYS A 5 -6.49 -2.67 11.31
C LYS A 5 -5.30 -2.48 10.35
N GLN A 6 -4.08 -2.43 10.88
CA GLN A 6 -2.87 -2.32 10.05
C GLN A 6 -2.70 -3.54 9.13
N THR A 7 -3.01 -4.75 9.62
CA THR A 7 -2.94 -5.98 8.81
C THR A 7 -4.00 -5.98 7.71
N ASP A 8 -5.23 -5.61 8.03
CA ASP A 8 -6.32 -5.48 7.04
C ASP A 8 -5.94 -4.50 5.94
N PHE A 9 -5.44 -3.32 6.29
CA PHE A 9 -5.01 -2.33 5.30
C PHE A 9 -3.77 -2.73 4.51
N ALA A 10 -2.85 -3.51 5.09
CA ALA A 10 -1.73 -4.08 4.35
C ALA A 10 -2.22 -5.03 3.25
N LEU A 11 -3.19 -5.90 3.58
CA LEU A 11 -3.80 -6.81 2.61
C LEU A 11 -4.58 -6.05 1.53
N ARG A 12 -5.39 -5.06 1.91
CA ARG A 12 -6.10 -4.19 0.95
C ARG A 12 -5.15 -3.47 0.00
N THR A 13 -4.02 -2.98 0.51
CA THR A 13 -2.98 -2.33 -0.31
C THR A 13 -2.43 -3.31 -1.35
N LEU A 14 -2.12 -4.54 -0.97
CA LEU A 14 -1.65 -5.57 -1.91
C LEU A 14 -2.71 -5.91 -2.95
N MET A 15 -3.97 -6.08 -2.54
CA MET A 15 -5.08 -6.34 -3.47
C MET A 15 -5.30 -5.17 -4.45
N TYR A 16 -5.21 -3.93 -3.97
CA TYR A 16 -5.31 -2.74 -4.80
C TYR A 16 -4.24 -2.72 -5.89
N LEU A 17 -2.99 -3.01 -5.51
CA LEU A 17 -1.85 -3.05 -6.43
C LEU A 17 -1.97 -4.21 -7.44
N ALA A 18 -2.43 -5.38 -6.98
CA ALA A 18 -2.62 -6.55 -7.84
C ALA A 18 -3.72 -6.37 -8.90
N LYS A 19 -4.70 -5.50 -8.66
CA LYS A 19 -5.77 -5.18 -9.61
C LYS A 19 -5.32 -4.26 -10.75
N GLN A 20 -4.15 -3.62 -10.63
CA GLN A 20 -3.69 -2.64 -11.61
C GLN A 20 -3.16 -3.30 -12.88
N ALA A 21 -3.24 -2.57 -13.99
CA ALA A 21 -2.59 -2.97 -15.24
C ALA A 21 -1.08 -3.18 -15.01
N GLN A 22 -0.51 -4.19 -15.68
CA GLN A 22 0.92 -4.48 -15.57
C GLN A 22 1.76 -3.25 -15.94
N GLY A 23 2.79 -2.97 -15.14
CA GLY A 23 3.68 -1.82 -15.33
C GLY A 23 3.13 -0.47 -14.84
N ARG A 24 1.85 -0.39 -14.44
CA ARG A 24 1.31 0.84 -13.84
C ARG A 24 1.95 1.07 -12.47
N ARG A 25 2.53 2.26 -12.28
CA ARG A 25 2.91 2.76 -10.95
C ARG A 25 1.72 3.43 -10.30
N VAL A 26 1.58 3.24 -9.00
CA VAL A 26 0.52 3.82 -8.18
C VAL A 26 1.15 4.70 -7.12
N PHE A 27 0.64 5.93 -6.98
CA PHE A 27 0.98 6.80 -5.87
C PHE A 27 0.28 6.33 -4.60
N ALA A 28 0.98 6.39 -3.47
CA ALA A 28 0.36 6.06 -2.19
C ALA A 28 -0.89 6.91 -1.92
N GLN A 29 -0.92 8.17 -2.37
CA GLN A 29 -2.08 9.05 -2.32
C GLN A 29 -3.36 8.41 -2.92
N GLU A 30 -3.24 7.74 -4.08
CA GLU A 30 -4.39 7.10 -4.75
C GLU A 30 -4.99 5.99 -3.88
N ILE A 31 -4.14 5.21 -3.21
CA ILE A 31 -4.58 4.10 -2.34
C ILE A 31 -5.20 4.66 -1.05
N ALA A 32 -4.62 5.74 -0.52
CA ALA A 32 -5.12 6.41 0.68
C ALA A 32 -6.55 6.95 0.43
N GLU A 33 -6.76 7.63 -0.70
CA GLU A 33 -8.07 8.13 -1.11
C GLU A 33 -9.07 6.99 -1.39
N ALA A 34 -8.64 5.93 -2.08
CA ALA A 34 -9.50 4.78 -2.38
C ALA A 34 -10.04 4.05 -1.14
N TYR A 35 -9.34 4.15 -0.01
CA TYR A 35 -9.71 3.49 1.25
C TYR A 35 -10.00 4.45 2.40
N ASP A 36 -10.19 5.74 2.11
CA ASP A 36 -10.43 6.80 3.10
C ASP A 36 -9.48 6.73 4.31
N MET A 37 -8.18 6.54 4.02
CA MET A 37 -7.13 6.42 5.01
C MET A 37 -6.23 7.67 4.99
N PRO A 38 -5.82 8.20 6.16
CA PRO A 38 -4.76 9.19 6.20
C PRO A 38 -3.45 8.66 5.59
N ILE A 39 -2.88 9.41 4.66
CA ILE A 39 -1.66 9.04 3.92
C ILE A 39 -0.50 8.62 4.84
N ASN A 40 -0.37 9.25 6.01
CA ASN A 40 0.67 8.93 6.99
C ASN A 40 0.59 7.49 7.52
N HIS A 41 -0.61 6.92 7.65
CA HIS A 41 -0.79 5.52 8.03
C HIS A 41 -0.42 4.59 6.88
N LEU A 42 -0.85 4.93 5.66
CA LEU A 42 -0.54 4.14 4.49
C LEU A 42 0.96 4.10 4.20
N THR A 43 1.66 5.23 4.33
CA THR A 43 3.12 5.30 4.13
C THR A 43 3.86 4.32 5.03
N LYS A 44 3.44 4.14 6.30
CA LYS A 44 4.03 3.15 7.21
C LYS A 44 3.77 1.71 6.73
N ILE A 45 2.56 1.46 6.22
CA ILE A 45 2.19 0.15 5.65
C ILE A 45 3.03 -0.15 4.42
N VAL A 46 3.07 0.77 3.45
CA VAL A 46 3.85 0.66 2.21
C VAL A 46 5.33 0.46 2.50
N HIS A 47 5.89 1.21 3.45
CA HIS A 47 7.28 1.03 3.87
C HIS A 47 7.53 -0.38 4.41
N LYS A 48 6.67 -0.88 5.29
CA LYS A 48 6.78 -2.23 5.84
C LYS A 48 6.65 -3.30 4.73
N LEU A 49 5.69 -3.15 3.82
CA LEU A 49 5.51 -4.08 2.70
C LEU A 49 6.72 -4.09 1.76
N SER A 50 7.36 -2.93 1.55
CA SER A 50 8.59 -2.83 0.77
C SER A 50 9.78 -3.53 1.47
N LEU A 51 9.96 -3.32 2.77
CA LEU A 51 10.99 -4.03 3.54
C LEU A 51 10.81 -5.56 3.53
N LEU A 52 9.56 -6.02 3.46
CA LEU A 52 9.22 -7.45 3.35
C LEU A 52 9.37 -7.99 1.91
N GLY A 53 9.68 -7.14 0.92
CA GLY A 53 9.84 -7.54 -0.48
C GLY A 53 8.53 -7.84 -1.20
N TYR A 54 7.38 -7.48 -0.64
CA TYR A 54 6.08 -7.72 -1.28
C TYR A 54 5.75 -6.71 -2.37
N ILE A 55 6.33 -5.50 -2.30
CA ILE A 55 6.13 -4.43 -3.28
C ILE A 55 7.43 -3.68 -3.54
N ASN A 56 7.57 -3.16 -4.74
CA ASN A 56 8.63 -2.24 -5.11
C ASN A 56 8.14 -0.80 -4.98
N THR A 57 8.85 0.01 -4.21
CA THR A 57 8.55 1.44 -4.09
C THR A 57 9.62 2.25 -4.80
N TYR A 58 9.19 3.26 -5.55
CA TYR A 58 10.08 4.23 -6.17
C TYR A 58 9.89 5.56 -5.46
N ARG A 59 10.99 6.24 -5.12
CA ARG A 59 10.88 7.65 -4.74
C ARG A 59 10.47 8.42 -5.99
N GLY A 60 9.46 9.28 -5.85
CA GLY A 60 9.18 10.30 -6.84
C GLY A 60 10.39 11.25 -7.00
N ARG A 61 10.31 12.14 -8.00
CA ARG A 61 11.13 13.36 -7.96
C ARG A 61 10.66 14.24 -6.80
#